data_AF-A9AX96-F1
#
_entry.id   AF-A9AX96-F1
#
_cell.length_a   1.000
_cell.length_b   1.000
_cell.length_c   1.000
_cell.angle_alpha   90.00
_cell.angle_beta   90.00
_cell.angle_gamma   90.00
#
_symmetry.space_group_name_H-M   'P 1'
#
loop_
_entity.id
_entity.type
_entity.pdbx_description
1 polymer ?
#
loop_
_entity_poly.entity_id
_entity_poly.type
_entity_poly.pdbx_seq_one_letter_code
_entity_poly.pdbx_strand_id
1 'polypeptide(L)'
;MQPLIAGEWQGQAAQRCFQEFESVIVPTYQRLINVFDTSAQVTLEIAKLMQAAEAEAAALFSINASSSKNRLMVDPLELPDLPHTEPLDGSKTLKPELITMPSPPPPPTQPNTGDGSGTHGAMGQPTEQDKANHSKMSRAATLARFSGVFSETGYHMQHFLNNSGEPLTVSVDDMLDDMPVFKSKVEFRYENEIIPQINQKLRSDYHGEPLEFHVTIPWKSNFYPDRSENKNWYYAVGGFSYAQTAYVRVTPALDGTPNVEVISQVHMFDRYNWDQGKAVTIPSSGIEWIDNSTIANDHITDEEMGRLHGTGIAQEYDLTGTSSGQKHFYTYDSFIGLK
;
A
#
# COMPACT_ATOMS: atom_id res chain seq x y z
N MET A 1 -20.57 -14.41 6.30
CA MET A 1 -21.74 -15.29 6.01
C MET A 1 -22.05 -16.34 7.09
N GLN A 2 -21.21 -16.57 8.12
CA GLN A 2 -21.51 -17.53 9.20
C GLN A 2 -22.85 -17.35 9.97
N PRO A 3 -23.43 -16.14 10.16
CA PRO A 3 -24.68 -16.00 10.94
C PRO A 3 -25.91 -16.70 10.34
N LEU A 4 -25.94 -16.96 9.03
CA LEU A 4 -27.09 -17.57 8.35
C LEU A 4 -27.04 -19.10 8.29
N ILE A 5 -25.91 -19.72 8.61
CA ILE A 5 -25.75 -21.19 8.67
C ILE A 5 -25.88 -21.68 10.13
N ALA A 6 -25.64 -20.80 11.11
CA ALA A 6 -25.75 -21.11 12.54
C ALA A 6 -27.16 -20.95 13.14
N GLY A 7 -28.15 -20.45 12.37
CA GLY A 7 -29.48 -20.10 12.88
C GLY A 7 -30.64 -20.78 12.14
N GLU A 8 -31.01 -21.97 12.61
CA GLU A 8 -32.32 -22.68 12.51
C GLU A 8 -33.09 -22.77 11.17
N TRP A 9 -32.66 -22.15 10.07
CA TRP A 9 -33.41 -22.13 8.81
C TRP A 9 -33.19 -23.39 7.96
N GLN A 10 -33.98 -24.43 8.23
CA GLN A 10 -33.93 -25.71 7.53
C GLN A 10 -35.27 -26.05 6.84
N GLY A 11 -35.21 -26.82 5.75
CA GLY A 11 -36.39 -27.32 5.01
C GLY A 11 -36.36 -27.03 3.51
N GLN A 12 -37.40 -27.45 2.79
CA GLN A 12 -37.48 -27.33 1.33
C GLN A 12 -37.40 -25.87 0.82
N ALA A 13 -37.86 -24.89 1.60
CA ALA A 13 -37.77 -23.48 1.24
C ALA A 13 -36.31 -22.97 1.25
N ALA A 14 -35.54 -23.36 2.27
CA ALA A 14 -34.11 -23.04 2.35
C ALA A 14 -33.34 -23.73 1.20
N GLN A 15 -33.59 -25.01 0.95
CA GLN A 15 -32.97 -25.75 -0.16
C GLN A 15 -33.25 -25.11 -1.53
N ARG A 16 -34.49 -24.63 -1.78
CA ARG A 16 -34.82 -23.91 -3.03
C ARG A 16 -34.10 -22.56 -3.12
N CYS A 17 -34.01 -21.81 -2.02
CA CYS A 17 -33.29 -20.54 -1.98
C CYS A 17 -31.79 -20.74 -2.32
N PHE A 18 -31.14 -21.75 -1.73
CA PHE A 18 -29.75 -22.08 -2.06
C PHE A 18 -29.60 -22.57 -3.50
N GLN A 19 -30.51 -23.41 -4.02
CA GLN A 19 -30.51 -23.82 -5.43
C GLN A 19 -30.69 -22.63 -6.39
N GLU A 20 -31.56 -21.66 -6.10
CA GLU A 20 -31.72 -20.44 -6.90
C GLU A 20 -30.48 -19.54 -6.81
N PHE A 21 -29.86 -19.43 -5.64
CA PHE A 21 -28.61 -18.71 -5.46
C PHE A 21 -27.46 -19.31 -6.29
N GLU A 22 -27.27 -20.64 -6.23
CA GLU A 22 -26.23 -21.35 -6.98
C GLU A 22 -26.49 -21.41 -8.49
N SER A 23 -27.75 -21.57 -8.93
CA SER A 23 -28.08 -21.73 -10.36
C SER A 23 -28.35 -20.42 -11.10
N VAL A 24 -28.71 -19.34 -10.41
CA VAL A 24 -29.08 -18.05 -11.02
C VAL A 24 -28.15 -16.92 -10.58
N ILE A 25 -27.92 -16.76 -9.29
CA ILE A 25 -27.18 -15.62 -8.74
C ILE A 25 -25.67 -15.78 -8.99
N VAL A 26 -25.07 -16.90 -8.59
CA VAL A 26 -23.63 -17.17 -8.78
C VAL A 26 -23.20 -17.08 -10.26
N PRO A 27 -23.90 -17.69 -11.24
CA PRO A 27 -23.53 -17.56 -12.66
C PRO A 27 -23.74 -16.14 -13.20
N THR A 28 -24.65 -15.36 -12.62
CA THR A 28 -24.82 -13.94 -12.98
C THR A 28 -23.67 -13.09 -12.46
N TYR A 29 -23.23 -13.30 -11.22
CA TYR A 29 -22.00 -12.70 -10.71
C TYR A 29 -20.78 -13.14 -11.53
N GLN A 30 -20.65 -14.41 -11.90
CA GLN A 30 -19.53 -14.88 -12.73
C GLN A 30 -19.52 -14.22 -14.12
N ARG A 31 -20.69 -14.00 -14.75
CA ARG A 31 -20.78 -13.22 -16.00
C ARG A 31 -20.34 -11.77 -15.79
N LEU A 32 -20.76 -11.14 -14.69
CA LEU A 32 -20.39 -9.76 -14.37
C LEU A 32 -18.87 -9.63 -14.09
N ILE A 33 -18.29 -10.59 -13.36
CA ILE A 33 -16.84 -10.70 -13.13
C ILE A 33 -16.10 -10.84 -14.46
N ASN A 34 -16.52 -11.78 -15.33
CA ASN A 34 -15.89 -11.96 -16.64
C ASN A 34 -15.96 -10.67 -17.50
N VAL A 35 -17.05 -9.89 -17.40
CA VAL A 35 -17.18 -8.58 -18.07
C VAL A 35 -16.20 -7.55 -17.49
N PHE A 36 -16.05 -7.48 -16.16
CA PHE A 36 -15.07 -6.61 -15.53
C PHE A 36 -13.63 -7.00 -15.86
N ASP A 37 -13.27 -8.28 -15.77
CA ASP A 37 -11.95 -8.81 -16.15
C ASP A 37 -11.63 -8.47 -17.62
N THR A 38 -12.58 -8.69 -18.53
CA THR A 38 -12.43 -8.31 -19.95
C THR A 38 -12.25 -6.80 -20.10
N SER A 39 -13.01 -5.98 -19.38
CA SER A 39 -12.89 -4.52 -19.43
C SER A 39 -11.54 -4.02 -18.90
N ALA A 40 -10.99 -4.66 -17.86
CA ALA A 40 -9.69 -4.36 -17.30
C ALA A 40 -8.56 -4.73 -18.29
N GLN A 41 -8.65 -5.91 -18.92
CA GLN A 41 -7.72 -6.34 -19.97
C GLN A 41 -7.73 -5.39 -21.17
N VAL A 42 -8.91 -5.00 -21.67
CA VAL A 42 -9.06 -4.03 -22.77
C VAL A 42 -8.48 -2.66 -22.36
N THR A 43 -8.69 -2.21 -21.12
CA THR A 43 -8.12 -0.95 -20.61
C THR A 43 -6.58 -1.01 -20.56
N LEU A 44 -6.01 -2.16 -20.16
CA LEU A 44 -4.56 -2.39 -20.15
C LEU A 44 -3.98 -2.40 -21.56
N GLU A 45 -4.66 -3.01 -22.54
CA GLU A 45 -4.26 -2.98 -23.95
C GLU A 45 -4.30 -1.55 -24.53
N ILE A 46 -5.33 -0.78 -24.21
CA ILE A 46 -5.42 0.65 -24.59
C ILE A 46 -4.25 1.44 -24.00
N ALA A 47 -3.93 1.25 -22.71
CA ALA A 47 -2.82 1.94 -22.07
C ALA A 47 -1.47 1.61 -22.73
N LYS A 48 -1.21 0.33 -23.03
CA LYS A 48 -0.01 -0.12 -23.76
C LYS A 48 0.08 0.50 -25.16
N LEU A 49 -1.05 0.58 -25.88
CA LEU A 49 -1.12 1.19 -27.21
C LEU A 49 -0.86 2.70 -27.16
N MET A 50 -1.41 3.40 -26.16
CA MET A 50 -1.14 4.84 -25.96
C MET A 50 0.33 5.10 -25.64
N GLN A 51 0.94 4.33 -24.74
CA GLN A 51 2.36 4.45 -24.41
C GLN A 51 3.27 4.21 -25.63
N ALA A 52 2.94 3.24 -26.48
CA ALA A 52 3.66 2.99 -27.73
C ALA A 52 3.52 4.18 -28.71
N ALA A 53 2.32 4.75 -28.85
CA ALA A 53 2.08 5.91 -29.70
C ALA A 53 2.78 7.18 -29.19
N GLU A 54 2.83 7.39 -27.87
CA GLU A 54 3.61 8.47 -27.24
C GLU A 54 5.11 8.34 -27.52
N ALA A 55 5.66 7.12 -27.43
CA ALA A 55 7.06 6.86 -27.75
C ALA A 55 7.38 7.11 -29.25
N GLU A 56 6.48 6.71 -30.16
CA GLU A 56 6.61 7.00 -31.59
C GLU A 56 6.54 8.51 -31.88
N ALA A 57 5.59 9.22 -31.27
CA ALA A 57 5.48 10.67 -31.37
C ALA A 57 6.74 11.39 -30.84
N ALA A 58 7.25 10.98 -29.68
CA ALA A 58 8.49 11.52 -29.11
C ALA A 58 9.70 11.30 -30.03
N ALA A 59 9.79 10.12 -30.67
CA ALA A 59 10.82 9.84 -31.68
C ALA A 59 10.71 10.79 -32.89
N LEU A 60 9.50 11.01 -33.42
CA LEU A 60 9.27 11.97 -34.52
C LEU A 60 9.64 13.42 -34.14
N PHE A 61 9.32 13.84 -32.92
CA PHE A 61 9.74 15.17 -32.42
C PHE A 61 11.26 15.27 -32.23
N SER A 62 11.95 14.21 -31.81
CA SER A 62 13.42 14.19 -31.69
C SER A 62 14.13 14.30 -33.05
N ILE A 63 13.56 13.69 -34.10
CA ILE A 63 14.05 13.78 -35.49
C ILE A 63 13.82 15.20 -36.03
N ASN A 64 12.65 15.80 -35.79
CA ASN A 64 12.37 17.18 -36.17
C ASN A 64 13.20 18.21 -35.38
N ALA A 65 13.53 17.97 -34.11
CA ALA A 65 14.45 18.81 -33.34
C ALA A 65 15.88 18.79 -33.93
N SER A 66 16.31 17.66 -34.49
CA SER A 66 17.59 17.55 -35.21
C SER A 66 17.56 18.26 -36.58
N SER A 67 16.43 18.23 -37.28
CA SER A 67 16.21 18.99 -38.52
C SER A 67 16.20 20.51 -38.29
N SER A 68 15.57 20.96 -37.20
CA SER A 68 15.42 22.38 -36.85
C SER A 68 16.73 23.09 -36.47
N LYS A 69 17.80 22.36 -36.11
CA LYS A 69 19.12 22.94 -35.82
C LYS A 69 19.79 23.64 -37.02
N ASN A 70 19.24 23.49 -38.23
CA ASN A 70 19.78 24.09 -39.46
C ASN A 70 19.00 25.32 -39.97
N ARG A 71 18.13 25.94 -39.16
CA ARG A 71 17.45 27.21 -39.51
C ARG A 71 17.49 28.21 -38.35
N LEU A 72 18.51 29.07 -38.38
CA LEU A 72 18.74 30.15 -37.42
C LEU A 72 17.76 31.33 -37.59
N MET A 73 17.58 32.04 -36.47
CA MET A 73 17.14 33.45 -36.34
C MET A 73 15.70 33.85 -36.70
N VAL A 74 14.87 34.03 -35.66
CA VAL A 74 14.02 35.23 -35.43
C VAL A 74 14.02 35.51 -33.91
N ASP A 75 14.08 36.77 -33.50
CA ASP A 75 14.17 37.19 -32.09
C ASP A 75 12.87 36.96 -31.26
N PRO A 76 12.96 36.86 -29.92
CA PRO A 76 11.78 36.82 -29.04
C PRO A 76 11.12 38.20 -28.91
N LEU A 77 9.79 38.23 -28.88
CA LEU A 77 9.00 39.43 -28.58
C LEU A 77 9.04 39.73 -27.07
N GLU A 78 9.47 40.93 -26.69
CA GLU A 78 9.32 41.47 -25.32
C GLU A 78 7.84 41.76 -25.02
N LEU A 79 7.36 41.38 -23.83
CA LEU A 79 6.12 41.90 -23.26
C LEU A 79 6.43 43.12 -22.36
N PRO A 80 5.61 44.18 -22.39
CA PRO A 80 5.86 45.38 -21.58
C PRO A 80 5.52 45.18 -20.10
N ASP A 81 6.37 45.72 -19.23
CA ASP A 81 6.13 45.79 -17.78
C ASP A 81 4.85 46.58 -17.43
N LEU A 82 4.05 46.03 -16.52
CA LEU A 82 2.92 46.72 -15.90
C LEU A 82 3.31 47.20 -14.49
N PRO A 83 2.97 48.44 -14.09
CA PRO A 83 3.46 49.04 -12.85
C PRO A 83 2.84 48.40 -11.61
N HIS A 84 3.68 48.13 -10.60
CA HIS A 84 3.25 47.69 -9.29
C HIS A 84 2.41 48.74 -8.56
N THR A 85 1.24 48.34 -8.07
CA THR A 85 0.50 49.07 -7.03
C THR A 85 0.53 48.26 -5.74
N GLU A 86 1.22 48.74 -4.72
CA GLU A 86 1.20 48.13 -3.38
C GLU A 86 -0.18 48.31 -2.72
N PRO A 87 -0.75 47.26 -2.10
CA PRO A 87 -1.83 47.41 -1.15
C PRO A 87 -1.29 47.88 0.21
N LEU A 88 -1.75 49.03 0.70
CA LEU A 88 -1.58 49.39 2.11
C LEU A 88 -2.50 48.53 2.99
N ASP A 89 -1.99 47.43 3.53
CA ASP A 89 -2.48 46.90 4.81
C ASP A 89 -1.35 46.13 5.56
N GLY A 90 -1.22 46.39 6.86
CA GLY A 90 -0.24 45.76 7.75
C GLY A 90 -0.58 44.32 8.16
N SER A 91 -1.59 43.72 7.54
CA SER A 91 -1.96 42.32 7.68
C SER A 91 -0.87 41.40 7.10
N LYS A 92 0.08 40.97 7.94
CA LYS A 92 0.84 39.74 7.69
C LYS A 92 -0.13 38.56 7.76
N THR A 93 -0.78 38.24 6.64
CA THR A 93 -1.37 36.92 6.43
C THR A 93 -0.23 35.92 6.45
N LEU A 94 0.01 35.30 7.61
CA LEU A 94 0.84 34.12 7.72
C LEU A 94 0.25 33.09 6.76
N LYS A 95 0.96 32.82 5.66
CA LYS A 95 0.72 31.59 4.90
C LYS A 95 0.89 30.45 5.90
N PRO A 96 -0.06 29.50 6.02
CA PRO A 96 0.16 28.33 6.86
C PRO A 96 1.41 27.63 6.34
N GLU A 97 2.46 27.65 7.14
CA GLU A 97 3.73 27.01 6.81
C GLU A 97 3.48 25.51 6.70
N LEU A 98 3.76 24.97 5.51
CA LEU A 98 3.41 23.59 5.19
C LEU A 98 4.39 22.68 5.93
N ILE A 99 3.97 22.13 7.06
CA ILE A 99 4.79 21.22 7.86
C ILE A 99 5.22 20.06 6.96
N THR A 100 6.52 20.00 6.69
CA THR A 100 7.10 18.98 5.82
C THR A 100 7.55 17.82 6.68
N MET A 101 6.78 16.73 6.66
CA MET A 101 7.15 15.53 7.40
C MET A 101 8.46 14.95 6.88
N PRO A 102 9.36 14.45 7.75
CA PRO A 102 10.50 13.64 7.34
C PRO A 102 10.07 12.45 6.47
N SER A 103 10.80 12.21 5.38
CA SER A 103 10.59 11.03 4.53
C SER A 103 10.88 9.73 5.30
N PRO A 104 10.26 8.59 4.92
CA PRO A 104 10.63 7.29 5.46
C PRO A 104 12.13 7.01 5.28
N PRO A 105 12.75 6.21 6.17
CA PRO A 105 14.10 5.70 5.91
C PRO A 105 14.13 4.87 4.62
N PRO A 106 15.26 4.78 3.91
CA PRO A 106 15.40 3.87 2.77
C PRO A 106 14.94 2.45 3.13
N PRO A 107 14.21 1.73 2.26
CA PRO A 107 13.69 0.40 2.57
C PRO A 107 14.77 -0.56 3.08
N PRO A 108 14.41 -1.55 3.93
CA PRO A 108 15.34 -2.60 4.35
C PRO A 108 16.03 -3.28 3.17
N THR A 109 17.32 -3.54 3.30
CA THR A 109 18.06 -4.34 2.30
C THR A 109 17.57 -5.78 2.31
N GLN A 110 17.11 -6.27 1.16
CA GLN A 110 16.60 -7.63 1.04
C GLN A 110 17.69 -8.72 1.24
N PRO A 111 17.32 -9.95 1.62
CA PRO A 111 18.26 -11.06 1.78
C PRO A 111 19.09 -11.35 0.51
N ASN A 112 20.40 -11.57 0.68
CA ASN A 112 21.34 -11.81 -0.42
C ASN A 112 21.09 -13.11 -1.23
N THR A 113 20.17 -13.98 -0.80
CA THR A 113 19.89 -15.29 -1.41
C THR A 113 18.87 -15.26 -2.54
N GLY A 114 18.39 -14.06 -2.91
CA GLY A 114 17.15 -13.91 -3.65
C GLY A 114 15.97 -13.81 -2.68
N ASP A 115 15.05 -12.90 -2.99
CA ASP A 115 13.80 -12.68 -2.27
C ASP A 115 12.69 -12.67 -3.33
N GLY A 116 11.84 -13.69 -3.28
CA GLY A 116 10.85 -13.99 -4.30
C GLY A 116 11.30 -14.99 -5.37
N SER A 117 10.36 -15.30 -6.26
CA SER A 117 10.36 -16.44 -7.19
C SER A 117 11.41 -16.36 -8.33
N GLY A 118 12.38 -15.46 -8.22
CA GLY A 118 13.40 -15.17 -9.22
C GLY A 118 13.01 -14.04 -10.19
N THR A 119 13.62 -14.05 -11.37
CA THR A 119 13.39 -13.02 -12.39
C THR A 119 12.07 -13.25 -13.13
N HIS A 120 11.25 -12.20 -13.22
CA HIS A 120 9.98 -12.20 -13.96
C HIS A 120 10.14 -12.68 -15.41
N GLY A 121 9.29 -13.60 -15.85
CA GLY A 121 9.30 -14.15 -17.22
C GLY A 121 10.50 -15.05 -17.59
N ALA A 122 11.44 -15.31 -16.68
CA ALA A 122 12.66 -16.06 -16.98
C ALA A 122 12.46 -17.58 -17.21
N MET A 123 11.31 -18.15 -16.86
CA MET A 123 10.97 -19.57 -17.06
C MET A 123 10.36 -19.86 -18.44
N GLY A 124 10.16 -18.84 -19.28
CA GLY A 124 9.58 -18.99 -20.61
C GLY A 124 8.04 -19.00 -20.60
N GLN A 125 7.45 -19.58 -21.64
CA GLN A 125 6.00 -19.47 -21.88
C GLN A 125 5.15 -20.20 -20.83
N PRO A 126 4.00 -19.63 -20.40
CA PRO A 126 3.08 -20.27 -19.47
C PRO A 126 2.46 -21.53 -20.09
N THR A 127 2.46 -22.61 -19.31
CA THR A 127 1.73 -23.85 -19.60
C THR A 127 0.22 -23.63 -19.44
N GLU A 128 -0.60 -24.57 -19.93
CA GLU A 128 -2.05 -24.53 -19.69
C GLU A 128 -2.39 -24.62 -18.20
N GLN A 129 -1.55 -25.25 -17.37
CA GLN A 129 -1.73 -25.26 -15.91
C GLN A 129 -1.47 -23.88 -15.28
N ASP A 130 -0.49 -23.10 -15.78
CA ASP A 130 -0.28 -21.73 -15.31
C ASP A 130 -1.50 -20.86 -15.59
N LYS A 131 -2.04 -20.96 -16.81
CA LYS A 131 -3.23 -20.23 -17.24
C LYS A 131 -4.47 -20.64 -16.42
N ALA A 132 -4.60 -21.93 -16.10
CA ALA A 132 -5.66 -22.43 -15.23
C ALA A 132 -5.51 -21.91 -13.80
N ASN A 133 -4.32 -21.99 -13.20
CA ASN A 133 -4.03 -21.49 -11.86
C ASN A 133 -4.25 -19.98 -11.77
N HIS A 134 -3.74 -19.20 -12.73
CA HIS A 134 -3.96 -17.75 -12.85
C HIS A 134 -5.45 -17.41 -12.94
N SER A 135 -6.21 -18.08 -13.82
CA SER A 135 -7.64 -17.84 -13.99
C SER A 135 -8.45 -18.20 -12.74
N LYS A 136 -8.09 -19.29 -12.05
CA LYS A 136 -8.70 -19.71 -10.79
C LYS A 136 -8.42 -18.70 -9.67
N MET A 137 -7.17 -18.28 -9.51
CA MET A 137 -6.79 -17.29 -8.50
C MET A 137 -7.39 -15.91 -8.81
N SER A 138 -7.54 -15.53 -10.07
CA SER A 138 -8.22 -14.28 -10.46
C SER A 138 -9.68 -14.27 -10.01
N ARG A 139 -10.41 -15.38 -10.20
CA ARG A 139 -11.79 -15.52 -9.69
C ARG A 139 -11.84 -15.47 -8.16
N ALA A 140 -10.94 -16.18 -7.49
CA ALA A 140 -10.86 -16.20 -6.02
C ALA A 140 -10.56 -14.80 -5.46
N ALA A 141 -9.60 -14.08 -6.06
CA ALA A 141 -9.23 -12.72 -5.69
C ALA A 141 -10.39 -11.72 -5.90
N THR A 142 -11.16 -11.87 -6.98
CA THR A 142 -12.34 -11.04 -7.23
C THR A 142 -13.47 -11.33 -6.25
N LEU A 143 -13.79 -12.59 -5.97
CA LEU A 143 -14.75 -12.96 -4.91
C LEU A 143 -14.29 -12.43 -3.55
N ALA A 144 -12.97 -12.46 -3.31
CA ALA A 144 -12.40 -12.00 -2.07
C ALA A 144 -12.61 -10.49 -1.87
N ARG A 145 -12.22 -9.71 -2.88
CA ARG A 145 -12.31 -8.23 -2.89
C ARG A 145 -13.71 -7.72 -2.51
N PHE A 146 -14.77 -8.43 -2.89
CA PHE A 146 -16.17 -8.01 -2.69
C PHE A 146 -16.88 -8.61 -1.46
N SER A 147 -16.20 -9.40 -0.63
CA SER A 147 -16.86 -10.02 0.55
C SER A 147 -16.92 -9.15 1.80
N GLY A 148 -16.13 -8.08 1.85
CA GLY A 148 -15.89 -7.24 3.02
C GLY A 148 -15.06 -7.88 4.15
N VAL A 149 -14.95 -9.22 4.24
CA VAL A 149 -14.18 -9.88 5.31
C VAL A 149 -12.70 -9.98 4.97
N PHE A 150 -12.36 -10.09 3.68
CA PHE A 150 -10.97 -10.03 3.25
C PHE A 150 -10.77 -9.36 1.88
N SER A 151 -11.12 -8.07 1.84
CA SER A 151 -10.99 -7.18 0.68
C SER A 151 -9.55 -7.02 0.21
N GLU A 152 -8.62 -6.83 1.14
CA GLU A 152 -7.21 -6.52 0.88
C GLU A 152 -6.48 -7.75 0.36
N THR A 153 -6.81 -8.93 0.90
CA THR A 153 -6.34 -10.21 0.34
C THR A 153 -6.70 -10.32 -1.15
N GLY A 154 -7.95 -9.99 -1.50
CA GLY A 154 -8.41 -9.99 -2.89
C GLY A 154 -7.73 -8.92 -3.75
N TYR A 155 -7.55 -7.72 -3.20
CA TYR A 155 -6.90 -6.60 -3.90
C TYR A 155 -5.42 -6.88 -4.19
N HIS A 156 -4.65 -7.34 -3.21
CA HIS A 156 -3.23 -7.66 -3.34
C HIS A 156 -2.99 -8.83 -4.32
N MET A 157 -3.85 -9.85 -4.27
CA MET A 157 -3.82 -10.97 -5.21
C MET A 157 -4.19 -10.53 -6.64
N GLN A 158 -5.20 -9.65 -6.80
CA GLN A 158 -5.51 -9.07 -8.12
C GLN A 158 -4.33 -8.26 -8.68
N HIS A 159 -3.64 -7.48 -7.85
CA HIS A 159 -2.48 -6.69 -8.30
C HIS A 159 -1.34 -7.59 -8.79
N PHE A 160 -1.02 -8.67 -8.05
CA PHE A 160 -0.08 -9.71 -8.47
C PHE A 160 -0.45 -10.31 -9.84
N LEU A 161 -1.70 -10.77 -9.98
CA LEU A 161 -2.19 -11.45 -11.19
C LEU A 161 -2.37 -10.50 -12.39
N ASN A 162 -2.53 -9.19 -12.15
CA ASN A 162 -2.57 -8.18 -13.21
C ASN A 162 -1.19 -7.90 -13.83
N ASN A 163 -0.11 -8.49 -13.29
CA ASN A 163 1.18 -8.58 -13.97
C ASN A 163 1.82 -7.21 -14.29
N SER A 164 1.66 -6.24 -13.39
CA SER A 164 2.24 -4.89 -13.52
C SER A 164 3.63 -4.78 -12.91
N GLY A 165 3.85 -5.41 -11.74
CA GLY A 165 5.06 -5.25 -10.92
C GLY A 165 5.23 -3.87 -10.29
N GLU A 166 4.30 -2.95 -10.54
CA GLU A 166 4.33 -1.60 -9.98
C GLU A 166 4.17 -1.65 -8.46
N PRO A 167 4.87 -0.80 -7.69
CA PRO A 167 4.70 -0.73 -6.24
C PRO A 167 3.24 -0.48 -5.84
N LEU A 168 2.78 -1.19 -4.81
CA LEU A 168 1.42 -1.04 -4.30
C LEU A 168 1.44 -0.22 -3.00
N THR A 169 0.64 0.84 -2.96
CA THR A 169 0.47 1.65 -1.74
C THR A 169 -0.63 1.06 -0.85
N VAL A 170 -0.28 0.79 0.40
CA VAL A 170 -1.17 0.26 1.45
C VAL A 170 -1.57 1.38 2.42
N SER A 171 -2.84 1.37 2.84
CA SER A 171 -3.36 2.29 3.85
C SER A 171 -2.89 1.87 5.24
N VAL A 172 -1.86 2.55 5.76
CA VAL A 172 -1.32 2.27 7.10
C VAL A 172 -2.30 2.72 8.20
N ASP A 173 -3.16 3.71 7.93
CA ASP A 173 -4.23 4.10 8.86
C ASP A 173 -5.23 2.95 9.05
N ASP A 174 -5.68 2.32 7.95
CA ASP A 174 -6.56 1.15 8.03
C ASP A 174 -5.86 -0.03 8.72
N MET A 175 -4.58 -0.30 8.41
CA MET A 175 -3.79 -1.32 9.11
C MET A 175 -3.70 -1.09 10.63
N LEU A 176 -3.66 0.16 11.09
CA LEU A 176 -3.58 0.50 12.51
C LEU A 176 -4.93 0.30 13.21
N ASP A 177 -6.05 0.62 12.56
CA ASP A 177 -7.38 0.41 13.15
C ASP A 177 -7.83 -1.07 13.08
N ASP A 178 -7.47 -1.79 12.02
CA ASP A 178 -7.80 -3.20 11.80
C ASP A 178 -6.95 -4.20 12.61
N MET A 179 -5.76 -3.79 13.09
CA MET A 179 -4.83 -4.65 13.85
C MET A 179 -4.42 -3.98 15.17
N PRO A 180 -5.25 -4.07 16.23
CA PRO A 180 -4.95 -3.51 17.55
C PRO A 180 -3.57 -3.90 18.12
N VAL A 181 -3.09 -5.12 17.87
CA VAL A 181 -1.75 -5.55 18.30
C VAL A 181 -0.66 -4.77 17.56
N PHE A 182 -0.83 -4.50 16.26
CA PHE A 182 0.10 -3.65 15.49
C PHE A 182 0.13 -2.24 16.05
N LYS A 183 -1.06 -1.65 16.26
CA LYS A 183 -1.24 -0.32 16.88
C LYS A 183 -0.52 -0.22 18.22
N SER A 184 -0.73 -1.18 19.13
CA SER A 184 -0.03 -1.22 20.41
C SER A 184 1.50 -1.41 20.30
N LYS A 185 2.01 -2.05 19.23
CA LYS A 185 3.47 -2.07 18.99
C LYS A 185 3.99 -0.70 18.53
N VAL A 186 3.26 -0.01 17.66
CA VAL A 186 3.58 1.35 17.18
C VAL A 186 3.55 2.36 18.33
N GLU A 187 2.52 2.33 19.17
CA GLU A 187 2.39 3.16 20.38
C GLU A 187 3.54 2.86 21.36
N PHE A 188 3.85 1.59 21.60
CA PHE A 188 4.97 1.20 22.46
C PHE A 188 6.32 1.77 21.95
N ARG A 189 6.59 1.68 20.64
CA ARG A 189 7.82 2.25 20.05
C ARG A 189 7.82 3.78 20.11
N TYR A 190 6.68 4.43 19.93
CA TYR A 190 6.57 5.88 20.07
C TYR A 190 6.98 6.33 21.49
N GLU A 191 6.40 5.72 22.52
CA GLU A 191 6.71 6.06 23.92
C GLU A 191 8.14 5.66 24.35
N ASN A 192 8.70 4.56 23.82
CA ASN A 192 9.99 4.02 24.26
C ASN A 192 11.19 4.36 23.35
N GLU A 193 10.96 4.86 22.13
CA GLU A 193 12.02 5.20 21.16
C GLU A 193 11.94 6.65 20.65
N ILE A 194 10.74 7.22 20.43
CA ILE A 194 10.59 8.63 19.98
C ILE A 194 10.68 9.59 21.16
N ILE A 195 9.82 9.44 22.17
CA ILE A 195 9.76 10.35 23.33
C ILE A 195 11.12 10.49 24.05
N PRO A 196 11.93 9.43 24.25
CA PRO A 196 13.26 9.57 24.84
C PRO A 196 14.25 10.37 23.97
N GLN A 197 14.19 10.26 22.64
CA GLN A 197 15.02 11.05 21.73
C GLN A 197 14.61 12.53 21.72
N ILE A 198 13.31 12.82 21.75
CA ILE A 198 12.81 14.19 21.93
C ILE A 198 13.32 14.74 23.27
N ASN A 199 13.14 14.02 24.37
CA ASN A 199 13.64 14.40 25.69
C ASN A 199 15.18 14.58 25.75
N GLN A 200 15.95 13.81 24.99
CA GLN A 200 17.39 13.99 24.88
C GLN A 200 17.72 15.31 24.15
N LYS A 201 17.08 15.56 23.00
CA LYS A 201 17.35 16.74 22.18
C LYS A 201 16.85 18.04 22.80
N LEU A 202 15.74 18.02 23.54
CA LEU A 202 15.29 19.16 24.34
C LEU A 202 16.28 19.47 25.48
N ARG A 203 16.84 18.45 26.15
CA ARG A 203 17.86 18.67 27.20
C ARG A 203 19.17 19.25 26.69
N SER A 204 19.56 18.96 25.45
CA SER A 204 20.80 19.48 24.86
C SER A 204 20.64 20.82 24.15
N ASP A 205 19.54 21.02 23.42
CA ASP A 205 19.44 22.08 22.40
C ASP A 205 18.40 23.16 22.73
N TYR A 206 17.45 22.92 23.65
CA TYR A 206 16.42 23.92 23.97
C TYR A 206 16.92 24.92 25.02
N HIS A 207 16.95 26.20 24.64
CA HIS A 207 17.47 27.29 25.47
C HIS A 207 16.50 28.47 25.63
N GLY A 208 15.18 28.22 25.48
CA GLY A 208 14.11 29.22 25.67
C GLY A 208 13.56 29.83 24.37
N GLU A 209 14.22 29.61 23.24
CA GLU A 209 13.78 30.04 21.90
C GLU A 209 13.05 28.90 21.16
N PRO A 210 12.19 29.21 20.16
CA PRO A 210 11.55 28.20 19.32
C PRO A 210 12.56 27.24 18.68
N LEU A 211 12.22 25.95 18.66
CA LEU A 211 13.10 24.88 18.18
C LEU A 211 12.29 23.87 17.36
N GLU A 212 12.79 23.50 16.19
CA GLU A 212 12.19 22.47 15.33
C GLU A 212 13.21 21.40 14.95
N PHE A 213 12.78 20.14 14.90
CA PHE A 213 13.62 19.02 14.47
C PHE A 213 12.81 17.79 14.09
N HIS A 214 13.48 16.83 13.46
CA HIS A 214 12.92 15.52 13.14
C HIS A 214 13.51 14.43 14.04
N VAL A 215 12.70 13.41 14.31
CA VAL A 215 13.13 12.13 14.89
C VAL A 215 12.80 11.03 13.88
N THR A 216 13.71 10.08 13.70
CA THR A 216 13.52 8.94 12.79
C THR A 216 13.89 7.67 13.50
N ILE A 217 12.93 6.75 13.55
CA ILE A 217 13.06 5.42 14.12
C ILE A 217 13.28 4.44 12.97
N PRO A 218 14.37 3.65 12.97
CA PRO A 218 14.67 2.74 11.87
C PRO A 218 13.65 1.60 11.78
N TRP A 219 13.63 0.99 10.60
CA TRP A 219 12.82 -0.18 10.28
C TRP A 219 12.98 -1.29 11.34
N LYS A 220 11.84 -1.79 11.78
CA LYS A 220 11.72 -3.03 12.54
C LYS A 220 11.01 -4.05 11.67
N SER A 221 11.74 -5.06 11.26
CA SER A 221 11.22 -6.18 10.47
C SER A 221 10.49 -7.19 11.33
N ASN A 222 9.79 -8.12 10.68
CA ASN A 222 9.11 -9.25 11.28
C ASN A 222 7.96 -8.86 12.22
N PHE A 223 7.22 -7.78 11.93
CA PHE A 223 5.84 -7.74 12.41
C PHE A 223 5.04 -8.72 11.57
N TYR A 224 4.25 -9.58 12.21
CA TYR A 224 3.43 -10.58 11.53
C TYR A 224 2.04 -10.50 12.17
N PRO A 225 0.96 -10.16 11.42
CA PRO A 225 -0.40 -10.16 11.93
C PRO A 225 -0.77 -11.53 12.51
N ASP A 226 -1.51 -11.58 13.61
CA ASP A 226 -2.04 -12.87 14.06
C ASP A 226 -3.23 -13.26 13.15
N ARG A 227 -3.23 -14.48 12.60
CA ARG A 227 -4.34 -14.98 11.76
C ARG A 227 -5.68 -14.96 12.51
N SER A 228 -5.64 -15.12 13.83
CA SER A 228 -6.83 -15.08 14.68
C SER A 228 -7.31 -13.65 14.99
N GLU A 229 -6.41 -12.65 14.90
CA GLU A 229 -6.73 -11.23 15.03
C GLU A 229 -7.33 -10.70 13.72
N ASN A 230 -6.57 -10.76 12.62
CA ASN A 230 -7.00 -10.21 11.34
C ASN A 230 -6.54 -11.06 10.15
N LYS A 231 -7.47 -11.87 9.62
CA LYS A 231 -7.21 -12.73 8.45
C LYS A 231 -6.98 -11.94 7.16
N ASN A 232 -7.55 -10.74 7.04
CA ASN A 232 -7.43 -9.92 5.84
C ASN A 232 -5.99 -9.47 5.64
N TRP A 233 -5.42 -8.81 6.65
CA TRP A 233 -4.03 -8.38 6.60
C TRP A 233 -3.05 -9.57 6.67
N TYR A 234 -3.36 -10.62 7.42
CA TYR A 234 -2.57 -11.86 7.43
C TYR A 234 -2.35 -12.43 6.02
N TYR A 235 -3.40 -12.50 5.19
CA TYR A 235 -3.30 -13.03 3.82
C TYR A 235 -2.95 -11.97 2.76
N ALA A 236 -3.13 -10.68 3.03
CA ALA A 236 -2.81 -9.59 2.11
C ALA A 236 -1.32 -9.21 2.12
N VAL A 237 -0.72 -9.11 3.31
CA VAL A 237 0.68 -8.65 3.48
C VAL A 237 1.58 -9.65 4.19
N GLY A 238 1.04 -10.62 4.93
CA GLY A 238 1.88 -11.53 5.72
C GLY A 238 2.78 -10.76 6.69
N GLY A 239 4.07 -11.07 6.72
CA GLY A 239 5.03 -10.44 7.62
C GLY A 239 5.71 -9.23 6.99
N PHE A 240 5.65 -8.07 7.63
CA PHE A 240 6.16 -6.80 7.08
C PHE A 240 7.14 -6.07 8.01
N SER A 241 7.81 -5.05 7.45
CA SER A 241 8.66 -4.11 8.19
C SER A 241 7.95 -2.77 8.41
N TYR A 242 8.20 -2.13 9.55
CA TYR A 242 7.68 -0.78 9.82
C TYR A 242 8.71 0.15 10.48
N ALA A 243 8.68 1.42 10.09
CA ALA A 243 9.47 2.51 10.64
C ALA A 243 8.53 3.61 11.16
N GLN A 244 9.07 4.52 11.96
CA GLN A 244 8.31 5.70 12.41
C GLN A 244 9.16 6.95 12.24
N THR A 245 8.52 8.05 11.90
CA THR A 245 9.16 9.37 11.89
C THR A 245 8.31 10.36 12.66
N ALA A 246 8.92 11.44 13.12
CA ALA A 246 8.21 12.54 13.75
C ALA A 246 8.84 13.88 13.39
N TYR A 247 7.99 14.87 13.11
CA TYR A 247 8.33 16.29 13.15
C TYR A 247 7.99 16.82 14.55
N VAL A 248 8.89 17.60 15.13
CA VAL A 248 8.76 18.17 16.48
C VAL A 248 8.92 19.68 16.39
N ARG A 249 7.97 20.41 16.95
CA ARG A 249 8.00 21.87 17.07
C ARG A 249 7.82 22.29 18.52
N VAL A 250 8.74 23.09 19.01
CA VAL A 250 8.78 23.62 20.37
C VAL A 250 8.54 25.12 20.33
N THR A 251 7.66 25.61 21.19
CA THR A 251 7.38 27.04 21.34
C THR A 251 7.34 27.43 22.82
N PRO A 252 8.02 28.51 23.25
CA PRO A 252 7.88 29.01 24.61
C PRO A 252 6.46 29.56 24.84
N ALA A 253 5.82 29.14 25.93
CA ALA A 253 4.59 29.76 26.41
C ALA A 253 4.90 31.08 27.15
N LEU A 254 3.84 31.84 27.48
CA LEU A 254 3.96 33.16 28.13
C LEU A 254 4.56 33.10 29.55
N ASP A 255 4.51 31.94 30.21
CA ASP A 255 5.12 31.67 31.50
C ASP A 255 6.56 31.11 31.40
N GLY A 256 7.08 30.92 30.18
CA GLY A 256 8.36 30.30 29.88
C GLY A 256 8.33 28.77 29.76
N THR A 257 7.20 28.11 30.04
CA THR A 257 7.05 26.66 29.90
C THR A 257 7.04 26.29 28.40
N PRO A 258 7.81 25.29 27.91
CA PRO A 258 7.81 24.98 26.49
C PRO A 258 6.63 24.07 26.13
N ASN A 259 5.82 24.52 25.17
CA ASN A 259 4.84 23.67 24.48
C ASN A 259 5.55 22.89 23.38
N VAL A 260 5.26 21.59 23.27
CA VAL A 260 5.86 20.71 22.26
C VAL A 260 4.74 20.05 21.46
N GLU A 261 4.64 20.39 20.17
CA GLU A 261 3.82 19.66 19.20
C GLU A 261 4.69 18.60 18.53
N VAL A 262 4.20 17.35 18.55
CA VAL A 262 4.81 16.22 17.84
C VAL A 262 3.82 15.74 16.81
N ILE A 263 4.22 15.70 15.54
CA ILE A 263 3.45 15.07 14.47
C ILE A 263 4.22 13.81 14.07
N SER A 264 3.64 12.63 14.25
CA SER A 264 4.28 11.36 13.95
C SER A 264 3.60 10.62 12.80
N GLN A 265 4.37 9.83 12.06
CA GLN A 265 3.89 8.94 11.01
C GLN A 265 4.49 7.55 11.16
N VAL A 266 3.72 6.54 10.77
CA VAL A 266 4.15 5.16 10.61
C VAL A 266 4.36 4.90 9.14
N HIS A 267 5.47 4.28 8.79
CA HIS A 267 5.75 3.82 7.42
C HIS A 267 5.78 2.30 7.41
N MET A 268 5.18 1.68 6.40
CA MET A 268 5.27 0.23 6.19
C MET A 268 6.02 -0.07 4.89
N PHE A 269 6.76 -1.18 4.89
CA PHE A 269 7.42 -1.73 3.71
C PHE A 269 7.41 -3.26 3.78
N ASP A 270 7.14 -3.89 2.65
CA ASP A 270 7.34 -5.32 2.44
C ASP A 270 7.54 -5.62 0.94
N ARG A 271 7.82 -6.88 0.57
CA ARG A 271 7.78 -7.34 -0.82
C ARG A 271 6.80 -8.49 -0.97
N TYR A 272 5.75 -8.28 -1.76
CA TYR A 272 4.75 -9.30 -2.04
C TYR A 272 5.34 -10.36 -2.98
N ASN A 273 5.74 -11.50 -2.42
CA ASN A 273 6.46 -12.54 -3.14
C ASN A 273 6.12 -13.98 -2.71
N TRP A 274 6.44 -14.94 -3.59
CA TRP A 274 6.05 -16.35 -3.47
C TRP A 274 7.28 -17.28 -3.40
N ASP A 275 8.06 -17.15 -2.33
CA ASP A 275 9.21 -18.03 -2.11
C ASP A 275 8.81 -19.45 -1.72
N GLN A 276 9.52 -20.42 -2.31
CA GLN A 276 9.49 -21.82 -1.87
C GLN A 276 9.81 -21.93 -0.36
N GLY A 277 8.80 -22.23 0.44
CA GLY A 277 8.91 -22.43 1.88
C GLY A 277 8.37 -21.29 2.76
N LYS A 278 7.86 -20.18 2.21
CA LYS A 278 7.06 -19.20 2.98
C LYS A 278 5.62 -19.71 3.29
N ALA A 279 5.22 -20.80 2.64
CA ALA A 279 4.04 -21.66 2.78
C ALA A 279 2.89 -21.12 3.65
N VAL A 280 2.03 -20.32 3.02
CA VAL A 280 0.64 -20.20 3.47
C VAL A 280 -0.14 -21.37 2.89
N THR A 281 -0.55 -22.33 3.71
CA THR A 281 -1.42 -23.43 3.24
C THR A 281 -2.80 -22.87 2.84
N ILE A 282 -2.98 -22.58 1.56
CA ILE A 282 -4.27 -22.27 0.92
C ILE A 282 -5.11 -23.55 0.94
N PRO A 283 -6.21 -23.66 1.72
CA PRO A 283 -6.92 -24.93 1.86
C PRO A 283 -7.53 -25.39 0.54
N SER A 284 -7.39 -26.67 0.18
CA SER A 284 -8.05 -27.26 -0.99
C SER A 284 -9.56 -27.38 -0.86
N SER A 285 -10.11 -27.14 0.34
CA SER A 285 -11.55 -26.98 0.66
C SER A 285 -12.13 -25.68 0.12
N GLY A 286 -11.63 -25.26 -1.03
CA GLY A 286 -11.62 -23.89 -1.49
C GLY A 286 -10.68 -22.97 -0.70
N ILE A 287 -10.63 -23.00 0.67
CA ILE A 287 -10.58 -21.80 1.57
C ILE A 287 -10.94 -22.04 3.10
N GLU A 288 -11.24 -20.95 3.84
CA GLU A 288 -12.23 -20.79 4.96
C GLU A 288 -13.47 -19.87 4.60
N TRP A 289 -13.78 -19.70 3.29
CA TRP A 289 -13.98 -18.36 2.67
C TRP A 289 -14.62 -18.39 1.20
N ILE A 290 -14.52 -19.49 0.40
CA ILE A 290 -15.33 -20.01 -0.76
C ILE A 290 -15.65 -21.54 -0.63
N ASP A 291 -16.79 -21.94 -0.04
CA ASP A 291 -17.27 -23.31 0.28
C ASP A 291 -16.59 -24.61 -0.31
N ASN A 292 -16.54 -25.63 0.56
CA ASN A 292 -15.96 -26.99 0.41
C ASN A 292 -16.71 -27.91 -0.58
N SER A 293 -17.60 -27.36 -1.41
CA SER A 293 -18.44 -28.08 -2.37
C SER A 293 -17.98 -27.96 -3.82
N THR A 294 -17.05 -27.05 -4.14
CA THR A 294 -16.81 -26.67 -5.54
C THR A 294 -15.67 -27.44 -6.25
N ILE A 295 -14.47 -27.61 -5.66
CA ILE A 295 -13.40 -28.44 -6.27
C ILE A 295 -12.56 -29.17 -5.20
N ALA A 296 -12.95 -30.40 -4.86
CA ALA A 296 -12.21 -31.25 -3.94
C ALA A 296 -10.99 -31.92 -4.61
N ASN A 297 -9.85 -31.20 -4.66
CA ASN A 297 -8.45 -31.71 -4.71
C ASN A 297 -7.39 -30.61 -4.93
N ASP A 298 -7.77 -29.33 -4.87
CA ASP A 298 -7.20 -28.30 -5.75
C ASP A 298 -6.34 -27.25 -4.99
N HIS A 299 -5.33 -27.70 -4.24
CA HIS A 299 -4.35 -26.81 -3.59
C HIS A 299 -3.39 -26.23 -4.64
N ILE A 300 -3.23 -24.90 -4.69
CA ILE A 300 -2.17 -24.24 -5.45
C ILE A 300 -1.04 -23.94 -4.47
N THR A 301 0.19 -24.40 -4.76
CA THR A 301 1.35 -24.19 -3.88
C THR A 301 2.01 -22.83 -4.11
N ASP A 302 2.86 -22.40 -3.16
CA ASP A 302 3.71 -21.22 -3.32
C ASP A 302 4.59 -21.31 -4.57
N GLU A 303 5.14 -22.49 -4.88
CA GLU A 303 5.92 -22.70 -6.10
C GLU A 303 5.09 -22.53 -7.36
N GLU A 304 3.82 -22.94 -7.36
CA GLU A 304 2.93 -22.73 -8.49
C GLU A 304 2.52 -21.26 -8.65
N MET A 305 2.32 -20.53 -7.56
CA MET A 305 2.11 -19.08 -7.57
C MET A 305 3.36 -18.34 -8.08
N GLY A 306 4.54 -18.70 -7.57
CA GLY A 306 5.81 -18.16 -8.03
C GLY A 306 6.13 -18.51 -9.48
N ARG A 307 5.60 -19.63 -10.00
CA ARG A 307 5.71 -19.98 -11.42
C ARG A 307 4.87 -19.08 -12.33
N LEU A 308 3.79 -18.44 -11.82
CA LEU A 308 3.08 -17.39 -12.57
C LEU A 308 3.98 -16.16 -12.78
N HIS A 309 4.82 -15.82 -11.80
CA HIS A 309 5.87 -14.81 -11.92
C HIS A 309 7.00 -15.25 -12.85
N GLY A 310 7.52 -16.46 -12.65
CA GLY A 310 8.56 -17.03 -13.50
C GLY A 310 8.15 -17.13 -14.98
N THR A 311 6.87 -17.37 -15.29
CA THR A 311 6.35 -17.45 -16.68
C THR A 311 5.83 -16.12 -17.23
N GLY A 312 5.86 -15.04 -16.43
CA GLY A 312 5.55 -13.69 -16.87
C GLY A 312 4.06 -13.37 -17.03
N ILE A 313 3.18 -14.08 -16.29
CA ILE A 313 1.72 -13.84 -16.30
C ILE A 313 1.15 -13.31 -14.98
N ALA A 314 1.97 -13.25 -13.94
CA ALA A 314 1.75 -12.47 -12.72
C ALA A 314 3.08 -11.82 -12.34
N GLN A 315 3.10 -10.80 -11.48
CA GLN A 315 4.37 -10.14 -11.12
C GLN A 315 4.42 -9.75 -9.64
N GLU A 316 5.48 -10.18 -8.97
CA GLU A 316 5.84 -9.74 -7.61
C GLU A 316 6.17 -8.25 -7.58
N TYR A 317 5.89 -7.59 -6.45
CA TYR A 317 5.96 -6.14 -6.32
C TYR A 317 6.31 -5.71 -4.89
N ASP A 318 6.79 -4.48 -4.74
CA ASP A 318 7.06 -3.89 -3.42
C ASP A 318 5.78 -3.27 -2.83
N LEU A 319 5.54 -3.52 -1.56
CA LEU A 319 4.49 -2.91 -0.74
C LEU A 319 5.07 -1.69 -0.02
N THR A 320 4.38 -0.56 -0.08
CA THR A 320 4.77 0.65 0.65
C THR A 320 3.55 1.28 1.31
N GLY A 321 3.74 2.01 2.40
CA GLY A 321 2.64 2.78 2.99
C GLY A 321 3.14 3.83 3.96
N THR A 322 2.35 4.86 4.19
CA THR A 322 2.60 5.89 5.21
C THR A 322 1.27 6.35 5.80
N SER A 323 1.18 6.40 7.12
CA SER A 323 -0.04 6.82 7.83
C SER A 323 -0.29 8.32 7.69
N SER A 324 -1.51 8.73 8.00
CA SER A 324 -1.80 10.11 8.39
C SER A 324 -0.89 10.58 9.54
N GLY A 325 -0.66 11.89 9.61
CA GLY A 325 0.16 12.51 10.65
C GLY A 325 -0.59 12.60 11.98
N GLN A 326 -0.22 11.76 12.95
CA GLN A 326 -0.80 11.73 14.29
C GLN A 326 -0.22 12.87 15.13
N LYS A 327 -1.08 13.74 15.65
CA LYS A 327 -0.69 14.93 16.43
C LYS A 327 -0.76 14.67 17.93
N HIS A 328 0.31 14.99 18.63
CA HIS A 328 0.42 14.93 20.07
C HIS A 328 0.92 16.28 20.60
N PHE A 329 0.40 16.70 21.75
CA PHE A 329 0.77 17.96 22.40
C PHE A 329 1.23 17.68 23.82
N TYR A 330 2.39 18.21 24.18
CA TYR A 330 3.03 18.03 25.48
C TYR A 330 3.50 19.36 26.04
N THR A 331 3.77 19.36 27.35
CA THR A 331 4.64 20.35 27.99
C THR A 331 5.99 19.73 28.29
N TYR A 332 7.06 20.53 28.37
CA TYR A 332 8.39 20.03 28.70
C TYR A 332 8.92 20.54 30.05
N ASP A 333 9.46 19.62 30.85
CA ASP A 333 10.11 19.88 32.14
C ASP A 333 11.56 19.36 32.07
N SER A 334 12.55 20.16 32.47
CA SER A 334 13.96 19.78 32.35
C SER A 334 14.40 18.64 33.28
N PHE A 335 13.64 18.34 34.34
CA PHE A 335 13.91 17.27 35.30
C PHE A 335 13.12 16.00 34.98
N ILE A 336 11.89 16.14 34.47
CA ILE A 336 10.94 15.02 34.25
C ILE A 336 10.85 14.61 32.77
N GLY A 337 11.08 15.54 31.84
CA GLY A 337 10.86 15.37 30.41
C GLY A 337 9.51 15.89 29.94
N LEU A 338 9.06 15.41 28.77
CA LEU A 338 7.71 15.62 28.24
C LEU A 338 6.64 15.10 29.22
N LYS A 339 5.53 15.84 29.32
CA LYS A 339 4.32 15.55 30.09
C LYS A 339 3.08 15.84 29.27
#